data_AF-A0A8G1VXD1-F1
#
_entry.id   AF-A0A8G1VXD1-F1
#
_cell.length_a   1.000
_cell.length_b   1.000
_cell.length_c   1.000
_cell.angle_alpha   90.00
_cell.angle_beta   90.00
_cell.angle_gamma   90.00
#
_symmetry.space_group_name_H-M   'P 1'
#
loop_
_entity.id
_entity.type
_entity.pdbx_description
1 polymer ?
#
loop_
_entity_poly.entity_id
_entity_poly.type
_entity_poly.pdbx_seq_one_letter_code
_entity_poly.pdbx_strand_id
1 'polypeptide(L)'
;RKAKTLDPITLFHTPSNPASKNAYKILQRASTQAQSPDAPAGGRGEFQLEVTTAPPTTDQLRNILDYVTGNPAGAGAPDKGSRCAVGEVVRGAKDAEEAIRRFKGDPEGTFVRPITVDWTNGQAVVGDNESEILKMVQQINEN
;
A
#
# COMPACT_ATOMS: atom_id res chain seq x y z
N ARG A 1 3.82 -24.09 -20.33
CA ARG A 1 4.49 -23.00 -19.59
C ARG A 1 3.42 -22.34 -18.73
N LYS A 2 3.46 -22.47 -17.40
CA LYS A 2 2.55 -21.69 -16.53
C LYS A 2 2.96 -20.22 -16.67
N ALA A 3 2.01 -19.33 -16.93
CA ALA A 3 2.28 -17.89 -16.86
C ALA A 3 2.77 -17.59 -15.43
N LYS A 4 3.92 -16.93 -15.30
CA LYS A 4 4.39 -16.44 -14.01
C LYS A 4 3.48 -15.26 -13.67
N THR A 5 2.58 -15.44 -12.71
CA THR A 5 1.76 -14.33 -12.19
C THR A 5 2.67 -13.43 -11.39
N LEU A 6 2.82 -12.18 -11.82
CA LEU A 6 3.55 -11.17 -11.07
C LEU A 6 2.75 -10.76 -9.84
N ASP A 7 3.44 -10.47 -8.74
CA ASP A 7 2.79 -10.02 -7.53
C ASP A 7 2.15 -8.64 -7.75
N PRO A 8 0.85 -8.46 -7.43
CA PRO A 8 0.18 -7.19 -7.64
C PRO A 8 0.54 -6.17 -6.54
N ILE A 9 0.94 -4.97 -6.98
CA ILE A 9 1.04 -3.78 -6.14
C ILE A 9 0.04 -2.76 -6.65
N THR A 10 -0.89 -2.35 -5.81
CA THR A 10 -1.90 -1.34 -6.17
C THR A 10 -1.56 0.01 -5.54
N LEU A 11 -1.54 1.06 -6.36
CA LEU A 11 -1.52 2.45 -5.93
C LEU A 11 -2.93 3.03 -6.02
N PHE A 12 -3.49 3.42 -4.88
CA PHE A 12 -4.67 4.26 -4.81
C PHE A 12 -4.28 5.73 -5.02
N HIS A 13 -4.57 6.25 -6.20
CA HIS A 13 -4.03 7.50 -6.73
C HIS A 13 -5.06 8.64 -6.75
N THR A 14 -4.58 9.86 -6.51
CA THR A 14 -5.33 11.12 -6.74
C THR A 14 -4.49 12.02 -7.63
N PRO A 15 -4.80 12.15 -8.94
CA PRO A 15 -3.98 12.90 -9.90
C PRO A 15 -3.79 14.38 -9.56
N SER A 16 -4.68 15.00 -8.80
CA SER A 16 -4.54 16.39 -8.34
C SER A 16 -3.59 16.54 -7.15
N ASN A 17 -3.26 15.45 -6.44
CA ASN A 17 -2.42 15.46 -5.25
C ASN A 17 -0.92 15.28 -5.63
N PRO A 18 -0.03 16.24 -5.29
CA PRO A 18 1.41 16.14 -5.54
C PRO A 18 2.05 14.88 -4.95
N ALA A 19 1.71 14.50 -3.72
CA ALA A 19 2.23 13.30 -3.07
C ALA A 19 1.85 12.06 -3.87
N SER A 20 0.62 12.01 -4.38
CA SER A 20 0.17 10.90 -5.20
C SER A 20 0.92 10.78 -6.53
N LYS A 21 1.31 11.91 -7.14
CA LYS A 21 2.18 11.91 -8.33
C LYS A 21 3.59 11.43 -8.01
N ASN A 22 4.12 11.79 -6.83
CA ASN A 22 5.45 11.36 -6.40
C ASN A 22 5.48 9.84 -6.17
N ALA A 23 4.53 9.30 -5.40
CA ALA A 23 4.37 7.86 -5.18
C ALA A 23 4.28 7.09 -6.50
N TYR A 24 3.46 7.58 -7.44
CA TYR A 24 3.38 7.00 -8.79
C TYR A 24 4.72 6.97 -9.52
N LYS A 25 5.48 8.07 -9.52
CA LYS A 25 6.80 8.13 -10.17
C LYS A 25 7.81 7.17 -9.53
N ILE A 26 7.80 7.03 -8.21
CA ILE A 26 8.67 6.10 -7.48
C ILE A 26 8.35 4.67 -7.92
N LEU A 27 7.07 4.28 -7.87
CA LEU A 27 6.63 2.94 -8.26
C LEU A 27 6.88 2.63 -9.72
N GLN A 28 6.66 3.61 -10.61
CA GLN A 28 6.95 3.46 -12.03
C GLN A 28 8.45 3.21 -12.27
N ARG A 29 9.34 3.97 -11.60
CA ARG A 29 10.78 3.77 -11.69
C ARG A 29 11.19 2.39 -11.16
N ALA A 30 10.67 2.00 -10.01
CA ALA A 30 10.93 0.69 -9.40
C ALA A 30 10.48 -0.47 -10.31
N SER A 31 9.30 -0.35 -10.92
CA SER A 31 8.77 -1.33 -11.88
C SER A 31 9.67 -1.46 -13.11
N THR A 32 10.12 -0.34 -13.69
CA THR A 32 11.03 -0.36 -14.85
C THR A 32 12.39 -0.96 -14.48
N GLN A 33 12.92 -0.63 -13.29
CA GLN A 33 14.19 -1.16 -12.82
C GLN A 33 14.11 -2.68 -12.59
N ALA A 34 13.00 -3.17 -12.05
CA ALA A 34 12.78 -4.60 -11.82
C ALA A 34 12.69 -5.43 -13.11
N GLN A 35 12.33 -4.81 -14.23
CA GLN A 35 12.31 -5.42 -15.57
C GLN A 35 13.65 -5.33 -16.31
N SER A 36 14.63 -4.62 -15.74
CA SER A 36 15.95 -4.48 -16.35
C SER A 36 16.76 -5.78 -16.22
N PRO A 37 17.55 -6.16 -17.24
CA PRO A 37 18.49 -7.28 -17.13
C PRO A 37 19.55 -7.10 -16.02
N ASP A 38 19.80 -5.86 -15.60
CA ASP A 38 20.70 -5.50 -14.50
C ASP A 38 19.99 -5.37 -13.14
N ALA A 39 18.78 -5.93 -12.99
CA ALA A 39 18.06 -5.89 -11.71
C ALA A 39 18.90 -6.55 -10.59
N PRO A 40 18.95 -5.95 -9.37
CA PRO A 40 19.76 -6.48 -8.29
C PRO A 40 19.38 -7.93 -7.96
N ALA A 41 20.38 -8.81 -7.92
CA ALA A 41 20.19 -10.18 -7.45
C ALA A 41 19.91 -10.17 -5.94
N GLY A 42 18.67 -10.48 -5.56
CA GLY A 42 18.24 -10.54 -4.14
C GLY A 42 17.04 -9.69 -3.75
N GLY A 43 16.50 -8.85 -4.65
CA GLY A 43 15.23 -8.15 -4.42
C GLY A 43 14.01 -8.94 -4.90
N ARG A 44 12.79 -8.41 -4.63
CA ARG A 44 11.48 -8.98 -5.05
C ARG A 44 11.41 -9.41 -6.52
N GLY A 45 12.15 -8.71 -7.41
CA GLY A 45 12.05 -8.87 -8.85
C GLY A 45 10.83 -8.14 -9.44
N GLU A 46 10.44 -8.51 -10.66
CA GLU A 46 9.29 -7.92 -11.36
C GLU A 46 7.98 -8.02 -10.56
N PHE A 47 7.17 -6.96 -10.58
CA PHE A 47 5.84 -6.91 -9.98
C PHE A 47 4.85 -6.24 -10.93
N GLN A 48 3.56 -6.51 -10.74
CA GLN A 48 2.51 -5.86 -11.52
C GLN A 48 2.07 -4.58 -10.80
N LEU A 49 2.45 -3.42 -11.32
CA LEU A 49 1.92 -2.15 -10.84
C LEU A 49 0.50 -1.92 -11.37
N GLU A 50 -0.45 -1.73 -10.47
CA GLU A 50 -1.82 -1.31 -10.76
C GLU A 50 -2.05 0.08 -10.19
N VAL A 51 -2.65 0.96 -10.97
CA VAL A 51 -2.96 2.33 -10.54
C VAL A 51 -4.45 2.53 -10.68
N THR A 52 -5.10 2.90 -9.59
CA THR A 52 -6.54 3.16 -9.58
C THR A 52 -6.84 4.48 -8.90
N THR A 53 -7.79 5.23 -9.46
CA THR A 53 -8.34 6.43 -8.83
C THR A 53 -9.65 6.13 -8.09
N ALA A 54 -10.17 4.90 -8.22
CA ALA A 54 -11.35 4.48 -7.49
C ALA A 54 -10.97 4.14 -6.03
N PRO A 55 -11.92 4.32 -5.08
CA PRO A 55 -11.72 3.87 -3.71
C PRO A 55 -11.64 2.33 -3.66
N PRO A 56 -11.01 1.75 -2.63
CA PRO A 56 -11.00 0.30 -2.45
C PRO A 56 -12.43 -0.25 -2.24
N THR A 57 -12.61 -1.56 -2.40
CA THR A 57 -13.80 -2.21 -1.85
C THR A 57 -13.73 -2.22 -0.32
N THR A 58 -14.85 -2.47 0.36
CA THR A 58 -14.85 -2.58 1.83
C THR A 58 -13.92 -3.70 2.32
N ASP A 59 -13.82 -4.81 1.60
CA ASP A 59 -12.93 -5.92 1.96
C ASP A 59 -11.46 -5.55 1.75
N GLN A 60 -11.14 -4.85 0.66
CA GLN A 60 -9.82 -4.29 0.44
C GLN A 60 -9.43 -3.30 1.55
N LEU A 61 -10.37 -2.43 1.99
CA LEU A 61 -10.11 -1.51 3.10
C LEU A 61 -9.74 -2.26 4.39
N ARG A 62 -10.46 -3.34 4.73
CA ARG A 62 -10.13 -4.14 5.92
C ARG A 62 -8.71 -4.68 5.87
N ASN A 63 -8.33 -5.26 4.74
CA ASN A 63 -6.97 -5.76 4.52
C ASN A 63 -5.93 -4.62 4.64
N ILE A 64 -6.21 -3.45 4.06
CA ILE A 64 -5.30 -2.28 4.16
C ILE A 64 -5.12 -1.86 5.62
N LEU A 65 -6.20 -1.79 6.41
CA LEU A 65 -6.13 -1.45 7.83
C LEU A 65 -5.28 -2.45 8.62
N ASP A 66 -5.41 -3.74 8.31
CA ASP A 66 -4.60 -4.80 8.93
C ASP A 66 -3.12 -4.65 8.54
N TYR A 67 -2.82 -4.34 7.28
CA TYR A 67 -1.44 -4.18 6.77
C TYR A 67 -0.71 -2.96 7.35
N VAL A 68 -1.40 -1.83 7.54
CA VAL A 68 -0.75 -0.61 8.09
C VAL A 68 -0.55 -0.65 9.60
N THR A 69 -1.40 -1.40 10.32
CA THR A 69 -1.33 -1.54 11.78
C THR A 69 -0.40 -2.67 12.21
N GLY A 70 0.03 -3.52 11.26
CA GLY A 70 0.85 -4.69 11.57
C GLY A 70 0.09 -5.79 12.30
N ASN A 71 -1.25 -5.78 12.24
CA ASN A 71 -2.12 -6.75 12.89
C ASN A 71 -2.93 -7.54 11.85
N PRO A 72 -2.31 -8.52 11.16
CA PRO A 72 -3.05 -9.41 10.28
C PRO A 72 -3.98 -10.27 11.16
N ALA A 73 -5.29 -10.04 11.04
CA ALA A 73 -6.36 -10.82 11.69
C ALA A 73 -6.59 -10.61 13.20
N GLY A 74 -6.55 -9.37 13.70
CA GLY A 74 -7.22 -8.99 14.95
C GLY A 74 -6.80 -9.75 16.22
N ALA A 75 -5.58 -10.31 16.24
CA ALA A 75 -5.08 -11.12 17.33
C ALA A 75 -3.99 -10.37 18.09
N GLY A 76 -4.34 -9.81 19.23
CA GLY A 76 -3.38 -9.40 20.25
C GLY A 76 -2.93 -7.94 20.20
N ALA A 77 -2.37 -7.52 21.34
CA ALA A 77 -1.95 -6.15 21.67
C ALA A 77 -1.18 -5.47 20.53
N PRO A 78 -1.24 -4.13 20.41
CA PRO A 78 -0.42 -3.39 19.47
C PRO A 78 1.04 -3.76 19.72
N ASP A 79 1.62 -4.58 18.83
CA ASP A 79 3.06 -4.71 18.79
C ASP A 79 3.62 -3.30 18.62
N LYS A 80 4.77 -3.02 19.24
CA LYS A 80 5.39 -1.69 19.32
C LYS A 80 5.84 -1.10 17.95
N GLY A 81 5.20 -1.49 16.85
CA GLY A 81 5.54 -1.16 15.47
C GLY A 81 4.35 -0.91 14.56
N SER A 82 3.20 -0.46 15.08
CA SER A 82 2.12 0.09 14.23
C SER A 82 2.72 1.19 13.34
N ARG A 83 2.80 0.95 12.01
CA ARG A 83 3.45 1.87 11.06
C ARG A 83 2.61 3.11 10.83
N CYS A 84 1.29 2.95 10.84
CA CYS A 84 0.33 4.05 10.70
C CYS A 84 -0.88 3.84 11.62
N ALA A 85 -1.53 4.93 12.01
CA ALA A 85 -2.79 4.89 12.73
C ALA A 85 -3.98 4.69 11.76
N VAL A 86 -5.09 4.12 12.24
CA VAL A 86 -6.31 3.94 11.42
C VAL A 86 -6.81 5.27 10.82
N GLY A 87 -6.67 6.36 11.56
CA GLY A 87 -7.01 7.72 11.12
C GLY A 87 -6.19 8.24 9.94
N GLU A 88 -5.02 7.65 9.68
CA GLU A 88 -4.15 7.98 8.54
C GLU A 88 -4.57 7.25 7.26
N VAL A 89 -5.37 6.18 7.36
CA VAL A 89 -5.99 5.49 6.22
C VAL A 89 -7.40 6.05 5.96
N VAL A 90 -8.17 6.27 7.02
CA VAL A 90 -9.53 6.83 6.94
C VAL A 90 -9.65 8.05 7.83
N ARG A 91 -9.88 9.22 7.22
CA ARG A 91 -9.93 10.50 7.92
C ARG A 91 -10.96 10.50 9.05
N GLY A 92 -10.50 10.81 10.26
CA GLY A 92 -11.35 10.97 11.43
C GLY A 92 -11.85 9.66 12.05
N ALA A 93 -11.36 8.50 11.59
CA ALA A 93 -11.59 7.23 12.25
C ALA A 93 -10.65 7.04 13.45
N LYS A 94 -11.19 6.56 14.56
CA LYS A 94 -10.41 6.22 15.77
C LYS A 94 -10.01 4.75 15.83
N ASP A 95 -10.83 3.90 15.23
CA ASP A 95 -10.67 2.45 15.18
C ASP A 95 -11.17 1.89 13.84
N ALA A 96 -10.94 0.59 13.63
CA ALA A 96 -11.28 -0.09 12.38
C ALA A 96 -12.79 -0.13 12.10
N GLU A 97 -13.62 -0.22 13.14
CA GLU A 97 -15.08 -0.23 12.99
C GLU A 97 -15.59 1.14 12.51
N GLU A 98 -15.10 2.21 13.13
CA GLU A 98 -15.41 3.58 12.72
C GLU A 98 -14.88 3.89 11.32
N ALA A 99 -13.70 3.39 10.97
CA ALA A 99 -13.13 3.51 9.63
C ALA A 99 -14.03 2.90 8.56
N ILE A 100 -14.48 1.65 8.76
CA ILE A 100 -15.39 0.97 7.83
C ILE A 100 -16.71 1.72 7.73
N ARG A 101 -17.28 2.17 8.86
CA ARG A 101 -18.55 2.90 8.89
C ARG A 101 -18.46 4.21 8.12
N ARG A 102 -17.40 5.00 8.33
CA ARG A 102 -17.15 6.28 7.63
C ARG A 102 -16.92 6.05 6.15
N PHE A 103 -16.09 5.07 5.82
CA PHE A 103 -15.79 4.72 4.44
C PHE A 103 -17.03 4.34 3.65
N LYS A 104 -17.94 3.54 4.21
CA LYS A 104 -19.21 3.20 3.54
C LYS A 104 -20.11 4.42 3.28
N GLY A 105 -20.02 5.46 4.10
CA GLY A 105 -20.80 6.68 3.95
C GLY A 105 -20.24 7.62 2.88
N ASP A 106 -18.92 7.75 2.80
CA ASP A 106 -18.22 8.59 1.83
C ASP A 106 -16.83 8.00 1.48
N PRO A 107 -16.75 7.04 0.54
CA PRO A 107 -15.50 6.37 0.20
C PRO A 107 -14.45 7.32 -0.38
N GLU A 108 -14.86 8.33 -1.14
CA GLU A 108 -13.97 9.26 -1.84
C GLU A 108 -13.42 10.34 -0.90
N GLY A 109 -14.25 10.87 0.00
CA GLY A 109 -13.85 11.94 0.91
C GLY A 109 -13.13 11.46 2.17
N THR A 110 -13.39 10.22 2.62
CA THR A 110 -12.80 9.71 3.86
C THR A 110 -11.51 8.93 3.65
N PHE A 111 -11.34 8.25 2.52
CA PHE A 111 -10.14 7.46 2.24
C PHE A 111 -8.94 8.36 1.89
N VAL A 112 -7.84 8.17 2.61
CA VAL A 112 -6.61 8.93 2.37
C VAL A 112 -5.90 8.38 1.13
N ARG A 113 -5.35 9.28 0.31
CA ARG A 113 -4.55 8.96 -0.87
C ARG A 113 -3.32 9.87 -0.92
N PRO A 114 -2.15 9.39 -1.40
CA PRO A 114 -1.93 8.04 -1.92
C PRO A 114 -1.82 6.97 -0.82
N ILE A 115 -2.21 5.75 -1.17
CA ILE A 115 -1.85 4.54 -0.42
C ILE A 115 -1.34 3.51 -1.43
N THR A 116 -0.15 2.97 -1.17
CA THR A 116 0.43 1.88 -1.94
C THR A 116 0.25 0.58 -1.16
N VAL A 117 -0.24 -0.48 -1.82
CA VAL A 117 -0.57 -1.75 -1.18
C VAL A 117 0.10 -2.89 -1.93
N ASP A 118 0.83 -3.71 -1.19
CA ASP A 118 1.37 -4.98 -1.64
C ASP A 118 0.51 -6.12 -1.09
N TRP A 119 -0.34 -6.67 -1.95
CA TRP A 119 -1.29 -7.72 -1.56
C TRP A 119 -0.61 -9.07 -1.31
N THR A 120 0.54 -9.33 -1.93
CA THR A 120 1.27 -10.59 -1.75
C THR A 120 1.94 -10.64 -0.37
N ASN A 121 2.58 -9.54 0.04
CA ASN A 121 3.33 -9.50 1.30
C ASN A 121 2.55 -8.92 2.48
N GLY A 122 1.30 -8.49 2.25
CA GLY A 122 0.45 -7.91 3.30
C GLY A 122 1.02 -6.62 3.86
N GLN A 123 1.54 -5.75 2.99
CA GLN A 123 2.14 -4.47 3.36
C GLN A 123 1.41 -3.32 2.71
N ALA A 124 1.33 -2.20 3.41
CA ALA A 124 0.79 -0.96 2.87
C ALA A 124 1.58 0.25 3.38
N VAL A 125 1.76 1.23 2.50
CA VAL A 125 2.44 2.50 2.79
C VAL A 125 1.49 3.64 2.48
N VAL A 126 1.26 4.50 3.47
CA VAL A 126 0.47 5.72 3.34
C VAL A 126 1.40 6.87 2.93
N GLY A 127 0.97 7.68 1.96
CA GLY A 127 1.75 8.83 1.49
C GLY A 127 2.79 8.49 0.42
N ASP A 128 3.80 9.36 0.29
CA ASP A 128 4.82 9.32 -0.77
C ASP A 128 6.24 9.17 -0.23
N ASN A 129 6.40 8.59 0.96
CA ASN A 129 7.71 8.32 1.54
C ASN A 129 8.48 7.32 0.67
N GLU A 130 9.47 7.83 -0.07
CA GLU A 130 10.26 7.04 -1.02
C GLU A 130 10.95 5.85 -0.37
N SER A 131 11.56 6.04 0.80
CA SER A 131 12.26 4.95 1.50
C SER A 131 11.32 3.82 1.89
N GLU A 132 10.13 4.12 2.43
CA GLU A 132 9.14 3.10 2.80
C GLU A 132 8.57 2.38 1.56
N ILE A 133 8.28 3.13 0.49
CA ILE A 133 7.81 2.55 -0.77
C ILE A 133 8.88 1.63 -1.37
N LEU A 134 10.15 2.08 -1.44
CA LEU A 134 11.25 1.29 -2.00
C LEU A 134 11.54 0.06 -1.14
N LYS A 135 11.55 0.18 0.19
CA LYS A 135 11.68 -0.98 1.10
C LYS A 135 10.62 -2.04 0.82
N MET A 136 9.36 -1.63 0.66
CA MET A 136 8.25 -2.53 0.36
C MET A 136 8.40 -3.18 -1.02
N VAL A 137 8.65 -2.40 -2.08
CA VAL A 137 8.63 -2.94 -3.46
C VAL A 137 9.91 -3.68 -3.85
N GLN A 138 11.05 -3.33 -3.24
CA GLN A 138 12.33 -3.98 -3.49
C GLN A 138 12.65 -5.08 -2.45
N GLN A 139 11.87 -5.18 -1.37
CA GLN A 139 12.12 -6.09 -0.24
C GLN A 139 13.53 -5.96 0.32
N ILE A 140 14.04 -4.72 0.42
CA ILE A 140 15.33 -4.47 1.03
C ILE A 140 15.19 -4.72 2.54
N ASN A 141 15.62 -5.89 3.00
CA ASN A 141 15.79 -6.17 4.42
C ASN A 141 16.96 -5.32 4.94
N GLU A 142 16.72 -4.54 6.00
CA GLU A 142 17.79 -3.97 6.81
C GLU A 142 18.49 -5.14 7.51
N ASN A 143 19.74 -5.39 7.11
CA ASN A 143 20.58 -6.47 7.62
C ASN A 143 21.52 -5.95 8.70
#